data_AF-M1AJ49-F1
#
_entry.id   AF-M1AJ49-F1
#
_cell.length_a   1.000
_cell.length_b   1.000
_cell.length_c   1.000
_cell.angle_alpha   90.00
_cell.angle_beta   90.00
_cell.angle_gamma   90.00
#
_symmetry.space_group_name_H-M   'P 1'
#
loop_
_entity.id
_entity.type
_entity.pdbx_description
1 polymer ?
#
loop_
_entity_poly.entity_id
_entity_poly.type
_entity_poly.pdbx_seq_one_letter_code
_entity_poly.pdbx_strand_id
1 'polypeptide(L)'
;MKERYIVSWNTVVSALVQNELDNEALMLVYEMKKLWVAIDDITITILLSAASNIRDREIGKQTHAYLLRHNIQFEGMESYLIVMYAKSNMIREERAIFQSNFTYDKDQVTWNAMIAGNTQNGLIEQSFVVFKEMLEQNVKPNAVTLASILPSCSQSGSIAIGKQLHCFAIR
;
A
#
# COMPACT_ATOMS: atom_id res chain seq x y z
N MET A 1 1.32 -31.40 6.37
CA MET A 1 0.02 -31.17 7.04
C MET A 1 -0.10 -29.75 7.60
N LYS A 2 0.93 -29.22 8.30
CA LYS A 2 0.97 -27.82 8.80
C LYS A 2 0.83 -26.75 7.70
N GLU A 3 1.50 -26.89 6.56
CA GLU A 3 1.35 -25.93 5.44
C GLU A 3 -0.06 -25.90 4.86
N ARG A 4 -0.68 -27.06 4.62
CA ARG A 4 -2.08 -27.13 4.16
C ARG A 4 -3.06 -26.47 5.13
N TYR A 5 -2.74 -26.50 6.42
CA TYR A 5 -3.54 -25.83 7.45
C TYR A 5 -3.44 -24.30 7.33
N ILE A 6 -2.23 -23.73 7.22
CA ILE A 6 -2.04 -22.29 7.03
C ILE A 6 -2.70 -21.80 5.73
N VAL A 7 -2.53 -22.53 4.63
CA VAL A 7 -3.16 -22.19 3.34
C VAL A 7 -4.68 -22.15 3.45
N SER A 8 -5.30 -23.05 4.22
CA SER A 8 -6.76 -23.03 4.41
C SER A 8 -7.23 -21.79 5.18
N TRP A 9 -6.49 -21.35 6.20
CA TRP A 9 -6.76 -20.09 6.89
C TRP A 9 -6.60 -18.90 5.95
N ASN A 10 -5.48 -18.80 5.26
CA ASN A 10 -5.21 -17.71 4.31
C ASN A 10 -6.31 -17.61 3.25
N THR A 11 -6.79 -18.75 2.75
CA THR A 11 -7.89 -18.80 1.77
C THR A 11 -9.16 -18.16 2.33
N VAL A 12 -9.56 -18.52 3.56
CA VAL A 12 -10.77 -17.98 4.19
C VAL A 12 -10.59 -16.49 4.52
N VAL A 13 -9.47 -16.12 5.11
CA VAL A 13 -9.20 -14.73 5.49
C VAL A 13 -9.12 -13.83 4.24
N SER A 14 -8.47 -14.27 3.16
CA SER A 14 -8.47 -13.55 1.88
C SER A 14 -9.87 -13.39 1.31
N ALA A 15 -10.70 -14.44 1.35
CA ALA A 15 -12.07 -14.37 0.87
C ALA A 15 -12.90 -13.36 1.69
N LEU A 16 -12.70 -13.27 3.00
CA LEU A 16 -13.38 -12.27 3.84
C LEU A 16 -13.01 -10.84 3.42
N VAL A 17 -11.72 -10.53 3.26
CA VAL A 17 -11.26 -9.21 2.82
C VAL A 17 -11.77 -8.86 1.42
N GLN A 18 -11.79 -9.83 0.50
CA GLN A 18 -12.34 -9.63 -0.85
C GLN A 18 -13.84 -9.31 -0.86
N ASN A 19 -14.56 -9.69 0.19
CA ASN A 19 -15.99 -9.40 0.38
C ASN A 19 -16.23 -8.24 1.36
N GLU A 20 -15.22 -7.41 1.63
CA GLU A 20 -15.31 -6.24 2.53
C GLU A 20 -15.70 -6.60 3.98
N LEU A 21 -15.48 -7.86 4.38
CA LEU A 21 -15.67 -8.37 5.74
C LEU A 21 -14.34 -8.27 6.52
N ASP A 22 -13.77 -7.07 6.56
CA ASP A 22 -12.43 -6.82 7.11
C ASP A 22 -12.37 -7.09 8.61
N ASN A 23 -13.43 -6.79 9.37
CA ASN A 23 -13.47 -7.04 10.82
C ASN A 23 -13.46 -8.55 11.12
N GLU A 24 -14.23 -9.33 10.36
CA GLU A 24 -14.27 -10.78 10.45
C GLU A 24 -12.92 -11.40 10.08
N ALA A 25 -12.26 -10.87 9.05
CA ALA A 25 -10.92 -11.29 8.67
C ALA A 25 -9.92 -11.05 9.81
N LEU A 26 -9.93 -9.88 10.44
CA LEU A 26 -9.07 -9.52 11.56
C LEU A 26 -9.32 -10.41 12.79
N MET A 27 -10.59 -10.69 13.10
CA MET A 27 -10.97 -11.61 14.17
C MET A 27 -10.46 -13.03 13.90
N LEU A 28 -10.53 -13.48 12.64
CA LEU A 28 -10.06 -14.80 12.26
C LEU A 28 -8.53 -14.91 12.39
N VAL A 29 -7.77 -13.88 12.02
CA VAL A 29 -6.31 -13.84 12.23
C VAL A 29 -5.97 -13.76 13.72
N TYR A 30 -6.77 -13.09 14.53
CA TYR A 30 -6.61 -13.10 15.98
C TYR A 30 -6.77 -14.51 16.58
N GLU A 31 -7.75 -15.28 16.09
CA GLU A 31 -7.91 -16.69 16.47
C GLU A 31 -6.76 -17.57 15.96
N MET A 32 -6.24 -17.35 14.74
CA MET A 32 -5.02 -18.02 14.26
C MET A 32 -3.87 -17.84 15.25
N LYS A 33 -3.67 -16.62 15.75
CA LYS A 33 -2.62 -16.31 16.72
C LYS A 33 -2.84 -17.01 18.07
N LYS A 34 -4.06 -17.05 18.58
CA LYS A 34 -4.40 -17.79 19.83
C LYS A 34 -4.12 -19.29 19.71
N LEU A 35 -4.33 -19.85 18.53
CA LEU A 35 -4.08 -21.25 18.22
C LEU A 35 -2.61 -21.53 17.84
N TRP A 36 -1.71 -20.55 17.99
CA TRP A 36 -0.28 -20.66 17.66
C TRP A 36 -0.03 -21.06 16.21
N VAL A 37 -0.92 -20.68 15.31
CA VAL A 37 -0.72 -20.84 13.87
C VAL A 37 0.30 -19.80 13.41
N ALA A 38 1.25 -20.22 12.58
CA ALA A 38 2.27 -19.34 12.05
C ALA A 38 1.62 -18.25 11.17
N ILE A 39 2.07 -17.00 11.36
CA ILE A 39 1.71 -15.87 10.52
C ILE A 39 2.76 -15.80 9.42
N ASP A 40 2.34 -15.97 8.17
CA ASP A 40 3.17 -15.81 6.99
C ASP A 40 2.97 -14.44 6.31
N ASP A 41 3.73 -14.20 5.25
CA ASP A 41 3.65 -13.00 4.42
C ASP A 41 2.23 -12.77 3.87
N ILE A 42 1.56 -13.82 3.41
CA ILE A 42 0.16 -13.74 2.96
C ILE A 42 -0.74 -13.23 4.10
N THR A 43 -0.64 -13.81 5.30
CA THR A 43 -1.42 -13.35 6.47
C THR A 43 -1.15 -11.87 6.77
N ILE A 44 0.10 -11.42 6.65
CA ILE A 44 0.48 -10.02 6.91
C ILE A 44 -0.10 -9.07 5.85
N THR A 45 -0.03 -9.43 4.56
CA THR A 45 -0.62 -8.60 3.49
C THR A 45 -2.12 -8.44 3.68
N ILE A 46 -2.80 -9.49 4.15
CA ILE A 46 -4.22 -9.44 4.53
C ILE A 46 -4.44 -8.50 5.72
N LEU A 47 -3.67 -8.62 6.80
CA LEU A 47 -3.79 -7.73 7.98
C LEU A 47 -3.63 -6.27 7.59
N LEU A 48 -2.62 -5.94 6.77
CA LEU A 48 -2.37 -4.58 6.29
C LEU A 48 -3.50 -4.09 5.38
N SER A 49 -4.03 -4.95 4.51
CA SER A 49 -5.15 -4.62 3.61
C SER A 49 -6.43 -4.36 4.40
N ALA A 50 -6.78 -5.24 5.34
CA ALA A 50 -7.94 -5.10 6.19
C ALA A 50 -7.85 -3.82 7.03
N ALA A 51 -6.71 -3.58 7.70
CA ALA A 51 -6.45 -2.35 8.45
C ALA A 51 -6.55 -1.09 7.56
N SER A 52 -6.05 -1.16 6.33
CA SER A 52 -6.15 -0.07 5.35
C SER A 52 -7.61 0.22 4.98
N ASN A 53 -8.42 -0.81 4.73
CA ASN A 53 -9.82 -0.68 4.33
C ASN A 53 -10.68 -0.03 5.44
N ILE A 54 -10.51 -0.48 6.69
CA ILE A 54 -11.23 0.10 7.84
C ILE A 54 -10.53 1.36 8.42
N ARG A 55 -9.37 1.73 7.88
CA ARG A 55 -8.53 2.87 8.31
C ARG A 55 -8.10 2.78 9.79
N ASP A 56 -7.87 1.58 10.28
CA ASP A 56 -7.45 1.32 11.65
C ASP A 56 -5.93 1.47 11.81
N ARG A 57 -5.56 2.61 12.40
CA ARG A 57 -4.17 2.98 12.68
C ARG A 57 -3.48 2.03 13.64
N GLU A 58 -4.21 1.49 14.61
CA GLU A 58 -3.64 0.69 15.68
C GLU A 58 -3.25 -0.68 15.16
N ILE A 59 -4.17 -1.35 14.45
CA ILE A 59 -3.89 -2.64 13.81
C ILE A 59 -2.74 -2.49 12.80
N GLY A 60 -2.77 -1.41 12.01
CA GLY A 60 -1.69 -1.09 11.08
C GLY A 60 -0.32 -0.97 11.75
N LYS A 61 -0.23 -0.17 12.83
CA LYS A 61 1.00 0.01 13.60
C LYS A 61 1.46 -1.27 14.29
N GLN A 62 0.55 -2.04 14.87
CA GLN A 62 0.88 -3.31 15.51
C GLN A 62 1.43 -4.31 14.51
N THR A 63 0.84 -4.37 13.31
CA THR A 63 1.30 -5.24 12.21
C THR A 63 2.69 -4.82 11.74
N HIS A 64 2.92 -3.53 11.53
CA HIS A 64 4.25 -3.02 11.17
C HIS A 64 5.30 -3.23 12.27
N ALA A 65 4.95 -3.01 13.54
CA ALA A 65 5.82 -3.30 14.67
C ALA A 65 6.16 -4.79 14.79
N TYR A 66 5.20 -5.68 14.47
CA TYR A 66 5.42 -7.11 14.42
C TYR A 66 6.45 -7.49 13.34
N LEU A 67 6.31 -6.94 12.13
CA LEU A 67 7.27 -7.11 11.04
C LEU A 67 8.70 -6.74 11.48
N LEU A 68 8.87 -5.55 12.07
CA LEU A 68 10.17 -5.07 12.54
C LEU A 68 10.74 -5.93 13.67
N ARG A 69 9.92 -6.29 14.67
CA ARG A 69 10.35 -7.08 15.84
C ARG A 69 10.82 -8.48 15.45
N HIS A 70 10.22 -9.06 14.42
CA HIS A 70 10.52 -10.41 13.97
C HIS A 70 11.46 -10.45 12.75
N ASN A 71 11.94 -9.30 12.29
CA ASN A 71 12.79 -9.16 11.11
C ASN A 71 12.20 -9.85 9.86
N ILE A 72 10.87 -9.77 9.71
CA ILE A 72 10.15 -10.31 8.57
C ILE A 72 10.27 -9.29 7.44
N GLN A 73 10.62 -9.74 6.25
CA GLN A 73 10.70 -8.96 5.01
C GLN A 73 10.12 -9.81 3.89
N PHE A 74 9.36 -9.20 2.98
CA PHE A 74 8.80 -9.86 1.81
C PHE A 74 8.66 -8.87 0.66
N GLU A 75 8.57 -9.37 -0.57
CA GLU A 75 8.51 -8.55 -1.77
C GLU A 75 7.28 -7.63 -1.77
N GLY A 76 7.51 -6.33 -2.00
CA GLY A 76 6.44 -5.33 -2.05
C GLY A 76 5.90 -4.87 -0.68
N MET A 77 6.51 -5.28 0.43
CA MET A 77 6.11 -4.88 1.79
C MET A 77 5.92 -3.37 1.95
N GLU A 78 6.81 -2.57 1.37
CA GLU A 78 6.78 -1.11 1.45
C GLU A 78 5.50 -0.54 0.83
N SER A 79 5.08 -1.09 -0.31
CA SER A 79 3.84 -0.66 -0.96
C SER A 79 2.61 -0.92 -0.09
N TYR A 80 2.53 -2.07 0.58
CA TYR A 80 1.45 -2.38 1.52
C TYR A 80 1.44 -1.45 2.73
N LEU A 81 2.62 -1.16 3.30
CA LEU A 81 2.76 -0.25 4.43
C LEU A 81 2.40 1.19 4.05
N ILE A 82 2.88 1.67 2.90
CA ILE A 82 2.53 2.99 2.34
C ILE A 82 1.02 3.09 2.16
N VAL A 83 0.37 2.11 1.51
CA VAL A 83 -1.08 2.12 1.30
C VAL A 83 -1.84 2.12 2.64
N MET A 84 -1.41 1.32 3.62
CA MET A 84 -2.06 1.26 4.93
C MET A 84 -1.96 2.60 5.66
N TYR A 85 -0.76 3.19 5.72
CA TYR A 85 -0.55 4.48 6.37
C TYR A 85 -1.25 5.63 5.63
N ALA A 86 -1.20 5.64 4.30
CA ALA A 86 -1.86 6.64 3.45
C ALA A 86 -3.37 6.66 3.70
N LYS A 87 -4.06 5.50 3.60
CA LYS A 87 -5.52 5.42 3.84
C LYS A 87 -5.91 5.79 5.28
N SER A 88 -4.99 5.62 6.22
CA SER A 88 -5.18 5.99 7.63
C SER A 88 -4.81 7.45 7.95
N ASN A 89 -4.48 8.25 6.92
CA ASN A 89 -4.03 9.64 7.02
C ASN A 89 -2.79 9.82 7.90
N MET A 90 -1.86 8.86 7.81
CA MET A 90 -0.60 8.80 8.55
C MET A 90 0.58 9.18 7.65
N ILE A 91 0.55 10.42 7.16
CA ILE A 91 1.43 10.93 6.11
C ILE A 91 2.91 10.86 6.49
N ARG A 92 3.24 11.03 7.78
CA ARG A 92 4.64 11.01 8.24
C ARG A 92 5.23 9.61 8.13
N GLU A 93 4.47 8.62 8.56
CA GLU A 93 4.85 7.20 8.53
C GLU A 93 4.93 6.70 7.09
N GLU A 94 3.94 6.99 6.25
CA GLU A 94 3.95 6.71 4.81
C GLU A 94 5.24 7.23 4.14
N ARG A 95 5.56 8.51 4.38
CA ARG A 95 6.76 9.14 3.82
C ARG A 95 8.04 8.55 4.38
N ALA A 96 8.07 8.20 5.66
CA ALA A 96 9.23 7.57 6.27
C ALA A 96 9.53 6.21 5.64
N ILE A 97 8.50 5.39 5.33
CA ILE A 97 8.67 4.12 4.59
C ILE A 97 9.16 4.37 3.18
N PHE A 98 8.56 5.35 2.48
CA PHE A 98 9.01 5.70 1.13
C PHE A 98 10.47 6.16 1.09
N GLN A 99 10.94 6.84 2.14
CA GLN A 99 12.31 7.35 2.24
C GLN A 99 13.31 6.36 2.85
N SER A 100 12.87 5.38 3.65
CA SER A 100 13.76 4.45 4.34
C SER A 100 14.58 3.60 3.38
N ASN A 101 14.08 3.37 2.17
CA ASN A 101 14.83 2.74 1.08
C ASN A 101 15.66 3.80 0.34
N PHE A 102 16.85 4.10 0.86
CA PHE A 102 17.88 4.93 0.19
C PHE A 102 18.48 4.25 -1.07
N THR A 103 18.07 3.02 -1.38
CA THR A 103 18.40 2.32 -2.63
C THR A 103 17.49 2.80 -3.76
N TYR A 104 18.09 3.11 -4.91
CA TYR A 104 17.45 3.58 -6.14
C TYR A 104 16.52 2.56 -6.82
N ASP A 105 16.14 1.48 -6.13
CA ASP A 105 15.42 0.34 -6.72
C ASP A 105 14.05 0.17 -6.05
N LYS A 106 13.25 1.24 -6.07
CA LYS A 106 11.82 1.16 -5.72
C LYS A 106 11.07 0.59 -6.90
N ASP A 107 10.30 -0.46 -6.66
CA ASP A 107 9.44 -1.02 -7.68
C ASP A 107 8.32 -0.04 -8.09
N GLN A 108 7.73 -0.29 -9.25
CA GLN A 108 6.67 0.57 -9.79
C GLN A 108 5.45 0.64 -8.86
N VAL A 109 5.19 -0.42 -8.09
CA VAL A 109 4.05 -0.49 -7.15
C VAL A 109 4.24 0.49 -6.00
N THR A 110 5.46 0.62 -5.46
CA THR A 110 5.80 1.57 -4.40
C THR A 110 5.62 3.02 -4.84
N TRP A 111 6.05 3.37 -6.06
CA TRP A 111 5.81 4.71 -6.63
C TRP A 111 4.31 5.01 -6.76
N ASN A 112 3.55 4.06 -7.30
CA ASN A 112 2.11 4.21 -7.47
C ASN A 112 1.38 4.35 -6.13
N ALA A 113 1.79 3.59 -5.11
CA ALA A 113 1.26 3.69 -3.76
C ALA A 113 1.46 5.08 -3.17
N MET A 114 2.67 5.65 -3.29
CA MET A 114 2.99 6.98 -2.77
C MET A 114 2.26 8.10 -3.53
N ILE A 115 2.13 7.99 -4.86
CA ILE A 115 1.36 8.95 -5.65
C ILE A 115 -0.10 8.91 -5.25
N ALA A 116 -0.71 7.72 -5.22
CA ALA A 116 -2.10 7.54 -4.84
C ALA A 116 -2.38 8.03 -3.41
N GLY A 117 -1.48 7.73 -2.47
CA GLY A 117 -1.58 8.17 -1.08
C GLY A 117 -1.59 9.68 -0.93
N ASN A 118 -0.65 10.38 -1.58
CA ASN A 118 -0.62 11.85 -1.61
C ASN A 118 -1.90 12.42 -2.25
N THR A 119 -2.32 11.90 -3.40
CA THR A 119 -3.54 12.35 -4.10
C THR A 119 -4.78 12.18 -3.22
N GLN A 120 -4.95 11.01 -2.59
CA GLN A 120 -6.08 10.72 -1.71
C GLN A 120 -6.11 11.64 -0.48
N ASN A 121 -4.94 11.99 0.06
CA ASN A 121 -4.80 12.88 1.22
C ASN A 121 -4.80 14.38 0.84
N GLY A 122 -5.07 14.72 -0.42
CA GLY A 122 -5.13 16.10 -0.90
C GLY A 122 -3.76 16.80 -1.00
N LEU A 123 -2.67 16.04 -0.97
CA LEU A 123 -1.29 16.51 -1.07
C LEU A 123 -0.88 16.65 -2.54
N ILE A 124 -1.57 17.53 -3.26
CA ILE A 124 -1.52 17.62 -4.73
C ILE A 124 -0.11 17.90 -5.23
N GLU A 125 0.55 18.90 -4.65
CA GLU A 125 1.93 19.25 -5.01
C GLU A 125 2.89 18.09 -4.76
N GLN A 126 2.73 17.39 -3.63
CA GLN A 126 3.58 16.25 -3.31
C GLN A 126 3.36 15.08 -4.27
N SER A 127 2.12 14.85 -4.73
CA SER A 127 1.84 13.82 -5.73
C SER A 127 2.58 14.08 -7.05
N PHE A 128 2.68 15.34 -7.48
CA PHE A 128 3.45 15.73 -8.67
C PHE A 128 4.97 15.65 -8.44
N VAL A 129 5.45 16.01 -7.26
CA VAL A 129 6.86 15.85 -6.89
C VAL A 129 7.27 14.38 -6.98
N VAL A 130 6.51 13.47 -6.38
CA VAL A 130 6.79 12.03 -6.43
C VAL A 130 6.70 11.50 -7.86
N PHE A 131 5.72 11.92 -8.66
CA PHE A 131 5.65 11.54 -10.07
C PHE A 131 6.87 12.04 -10.87
N LYS A 132 7.36 13.24 -10.60
CA LYS A 132 8.57 13.77 -11.23
C LYS A 132 9.82 12.98 -10.83
N GLU A 133 9.96 12.66 -9.54
CA GLU A 133 11.06 11.84 -9.03
C GLU A 133 11.07 10.44 -9.67
N MET A 134 9.90 9.83 -9.89
CA MET A 134 9.74 8.55 -10.61
C MET A 134 10.34 8.64 -12.03
N LEU A 135 10.03 9.72 -12.76
CA LEU A 135 10.56 9.97 -14.11
C LEU A 135 12.08 10.22 -14.10
N GLU A 136 12.58 10.99 -13.14
CA GLU A 136 14.01 11.28 -12.98
C GLU A 136 14.82 10.01 -12.67
N GLN A 137 14.21 9.02 -12.03
CA GLN A 137 14.81 7.70 -11.79
C GLN A 137 14.61 6.70 -12.95
N ASN A 138 14.12 7.17 -14.11
CA ASN A 138 13.84 6.34 -15.30
C ASN A 138 12.81 5.23 -15.06
N VAL A 139 11.97 5.34 -14.03
CA VAL A 139 10.87 4.40 -13.80
C VAL A 139 9.71 4.81 -14.72
N LYS A 140 9.40 3.97 -15.70
CA LYS A 140 8.35 4.27 -16.69
C LYS A 140 6.96 4.27 -16.02
N PRO A 141 6.16 5.34 -16.12
CA PRO A 141 4.76 5.31 -15.68
C PRO A 141 3.93 4.26 -16.43
N ASN A 142 3.01 3.61 -15.73
CA ASN A 142 2.02 2.70 -16.32
C ASN A 142 0.60 3.24 -16.15
N ALA A 143 -0.40 2.47 -16.61
CA ALA A 143 -1.81 2.83 -16.49
C ALA A 143 -2.24 3.12 -15.03
N VAL A 144 -1.68 2.38 -14.06
CA VAL A 144 -1.95 2.61 -12.63
C VAL A 144 -1.36 3.95 -12.18
N THR A 145 -0.12 4.27 -12.57
CA THR A 145 0.50 5.57 -12.27
C THR A 145 -0.37 6.73 -12.76
N LEU A 146 -0.84 6.63 -14.01
CA LEU A 146 -1.68 7.66 -14.62
C LEU A 146 -3.03 7.78 -13.92
N ALA A 147 -3.66 6.66 -13.58
CA ALA A 147 -4.92 6.65 -12.82
C ALA A 147 -4.74 7.26 -11.42
N SER A 148 -3.60 7.05 -10.76
CA SER A 148 -3.29 7.61 -9.44
C SER A 148 -3.08 9.13 -9.46
N ILE A 149 -2.42 9.68 -10.49
CA ILE A 149 -2.08 11.12 -10.56
C ILE A 149 -3.17 11.99 -11.22
N LEU A 150 -4.06 11.38 -12.02
CA LEU A 150 -5.10 12.12 -12.75
C LEU A 150 -6.06 12.93 -11.83
N PRO A 151 -6.50 12.43 -10.66
CA PRO A 151 -7.33 13.22 -9.76
C PRO A 151 -6.62 14.47 -9.24
N SER A 152 -5.30 14.41 -9.01
CA SER A 152 -4.50 15.58 -8.64
C SER A 152 -4.48 16.67 -9.72
N CYS A 153 -4.57 16.29 -11.00
CA CYS A 153 -4.70 17.24 -12.11
C CYS A 153 -6.06 17.94 -12.10
N SER A 154 -7.12 17.18 -11.83
CA SER A 154 -8.46 17.76 -11.68
C SER A 154 -8.52 18.72 -10.49
N GLN A 155 -7.90 18.35 -9.37
CA GLN A 155 -7.91 19.14 -8.13
C GLN A 155 -7.02 20.39 -8.21
N SER A 156 -5.89 20.35 -8.92
CA SER A 156 -5.06 21.53 -9.17
C SER A 156 -5.66 22.49 -10.19
N GLY A 157 -6.67 22.08 -10.96
CA GLY A 157 -7.21 22.85 -12.08
C GLY A 157 -6.23 23.04 -13.24
N SER A 158 -5.10 22.32 -13.24
CA SER A 158 -4.03 22.51 -14.22
C SER A 158 -4.26 21.69 -15.49
N ILE A 159 -4.94 22.31 -16.46
CA ILE A 159 -5.16 21.74 -17.80
C ILE A 159 -3.83 21.39 -18.49
N ALA A 160 -2.77 22.14 -18.21
CA ALA A 160 -1.45 21.90 -18.79
C ALA A 160 -0.88 20.55 -18.39
N ILE A 161 -0.93 20.20 -17.09
CA ILE A 161 -0.45 18.91 -16.59
C ILE A 161 -1.34 17.77 -17.10
N GLY A 162 -2.67 17.98 -17.11
CA GLY A 162 -3.60 17.01 -17.68
C GLY A 162 -3.31 16.68 -19.15
N LYS A 163 -3.00 17.69 -19.97
CA LYS A 163 -2.59 17.50 -21.38
C LYS A 163 -1.28 16.73 -21.51
N GLN A 164 -0.30 17.01 -20.65
CA GLN A 164 0.99 16.30 -20.66
C GLN A 164 0.80 14.80 -20.35
N LEU A 165 0.03 14.48 -19.31
CA LEU A 165 -0.28 13.09 -18.95
C LEU A 165 -1.09 12.38 -20.05
N HIS A 166 -2.05 13.07 -20.66
CA HIS A 166 -2.83 12.52 -21.78
C HIS A 166 -1.94 12.19 -22.99
N CYS A 167 -1.05 13.11 -23.39
CA CYS A 167 -0.07 12.87 -24.45
C CYS A 167 0.87 11.71 -24.12
N PHE A 168 1.24 11.56 -22.84
CA PHE A 168 2.04 10.43 -22.38
C PHE A 168 1.27 9.10 -22.49
N ALA A 169 -0.03 9.09 -22.18
CA ALA A 169 -0.87 7.89 -22.20
C ALA A 169 -1.15 7.32 -23.61
N ILE A 170 -1.15 8.17 -24.64
CA ILE A 170 -1.51 7.82 -26.03
C ILE A 170 -0.29 7.38 -26.86
N ARG A 171 0.93 7.61 -26.36
CA ARG A 171 2.17 7.19 -27.02
C ARG A 171 2.53 5.75 -26.72
#